data_AF-A0A0A8WTJ2-F1
#
_entry.id   AF-A0A0A8WTJ2-F1
#
_cell.length_a   1.000
_cell.length_b   1.000
_cell.length_c   1.000
_cell.angle_alpha   90.00
_cell.angle_beta   90.00
_cell.angle_gamma   90.00
#
_symmetry.space_group_name_H-M   'P 1'
#
loop_
_entity.id
_entity.type
_entity.pdbx_description
1 polymer ?
#
loop_
_entity_poly.entity_id
_entity_poly.type
_entity_poly.pdbx_seq_one_letter_code
_entity_poly.pdbx_strand_id
1 'polypeptide(L)'
;MFRITELARQFGLSRSTLLYYDRIGLLSPSGRSGANYRCYSDADRERLASICSLRQAGVDIEGIRAILASSGDDPGAVLQRRLNEIGGEIQALQTKQRLLAGMLRLKGEGGPKSALDKEMFVSMLRAAGMDDNAMKQLHVEFERREPQAHHAFLLSLGISENEALQIRKWSADMGKVA
;
A
#
# COMPACT_ATOMS: atom_id res chain seq x y z
N MET A 1 -21.90 7.56 -30.31
CA MET A 1 -20.87 8.61 -30.51
C MET A 1 -21.02 9.66 -29.43
N PHE A 2 -19.91 10.05 -28.78
CA PHE A 2 -19.84 10.99 -27.67
C PHE A 2 -19.24 12.32 -28.11
N ARG A 3 -19.73 13.44 -27.57
CA ARG A 3 -19.05 14.74 -27.73
C ARG A 3 -17.90 14.86 -26.73
N ILE A 4 -16.91 15.68 -27.05
CA ILE A 4 -15.72 15.87 -26.19
C ILE A 4 -16.07 16.24 -24.74
N THR A 5 -17.08 17.09 -24.52
CA THR A 5 -17.50 17.52 -23.18
C THR A 5 -18.21 16.42 -22.40
N GLU A 6 -18.99 15.59 -23.08
CA GLU A 6 -19.68 14.46 -22.50
C GLU A 6 -18.68 13.38 -22.09
N LEU A 7 -17.76 13.03 -22.99
CA LEU A 7 -16.70 12.06 -22.72
C LEU A 7 -15.79 12.54 -21.58
N ALA A 8 -15.39 13.81 -21.58
CA ALA A 8 -14.59 14.39 -20.51
C ALA A 8 -15.30 14.27 -19.14
N ARG A 9 -16.60 14.57 -19.08
CA ARG A 9 -17.39 14.47 -17.85
C ARG A 9 -17.51 13.03 -17.34
N GLN A 10 -17.70 12.06 -18.22
CA GLN A 10 -17.81 10.64 -17.83
C GLN A 10 -16.55 10.13 -17.12
N PHE A 11 -15.37 10.59 -17.54
CA PHE A 11 -14.08 10.18 -16.95
C PHE A 11 -13.52 11.18 -15.92
N GLY A 12 -14.28 12.21 -15.54
CA GLY A 12 -13.82 13.25 -14.61
C GLY A 12 -12.63 14.06 -15.13
N LEU A 13 -12.46 14.15 -16.45
CA LEU A 13 -11.36 14.87 -17.10
C LEU A 13 -11.79 16.27 -17.55
N SER A 14 -10.79 17.14 -17.72
CA SER A 14 -11.01 18.43 -18.37
C SER A 14 -11.10 18.26 -19.89
N ARG A 15 -11.84 19.15 -20.56
CA ARG A 15 -11.83 19.22 -22.04
C ARG A 15 -10.42 19.41 -22.59
N SER A 16 -9.60 20.23 -21.92
CA SER A 16 -8.19 20.45 -22.26
C SER A 16 -7.37 19.16 -22.23
N THR A 17 -7.65 18.24 -21.31
CA THR A 17 -6.96 16.94 -21.24
C THR A 17 -7.24 16.10 -22.49
N LEU A 18 -8.49 16.02 -22.94
CA LEU A 18 -8.82 15.28 -24.16
C LEU A 18 -8.24 15.94 -25.42
N LEU A 19 -8.22 17.27 -25.48
CA LEU A 19 -7.57 18.00 -26.59
C LEU A 19 -6.05 17.78 -26.58
N TYR A 20 -5.44 17.66 -25.40
CA TYR A 20 -4.04 17.33 -25.27
C TYR A 20 -3.78 15.91 -25.77
N TYR A 21 -4.59 14.91 -25.38
CA TYR A 21 -4.48 13.54 -25.87
C TYR A 21 -4.65 13.42 -27.40
N ASP A 22 -5.56 14.20 -27.99
CA ASP A 22 -5.71 14.33 -29.44
C ASP A 22 -4.43 14.89 -30.08
N ARG A 23 -3.88 15.98 -29.51
CA ARG A 23 -2.65 16.63 -30.03
C ARG A 23 -1.43 15.71 -30.02
N ILE A 24 -1.28 14.87 -29.00
CA ILE A 24 -0.16 13.92 -28.89
C ILE A 24 -0.46 12.55 -29.53
N GLY A 25 -1.61 12.42 -30.19
CA GLY A 25 -2.04 11.18 -30.86
C GLY A 25 -2.28 10.01 -29.90
N LEU A 26 -2.51 10.27 -28.62
CA LEU A 26 -2.80 9.23 -27.62
C LEU A 26 -4.25 8.74 -27.74
N LEU A 27 -5.17 9.68 -27.97
CA LEU A 27 -6.58 9.44 -28.23
C LEU A 27 -7.10 10.49 -29.21
N SER A 28 -7.42 10.06 -30.42
CA SER A 28 -7.98 10.92 -31.48
C SER A 28 -9.47 10.63 -31.66
N PRO A 29 -10.29 11.64 -32.02
CA PRO A 29 -11.71 11.43 -32.28
C PRO A 29 -11.91 10.56 -33.53
N SER A 30 -12.75 9.52 -33.44
CA SER A 30 -13.14 8.68 -34.58
C SER A 30 -13.82 9.44 -35.71
N GLY A 31 -14.35 10.64 -35.47
CA GLY A 31 -14.93 11.45 -36.53
C GLY A 31 -15.33 12.85 -36.10
N ARG A 32 -16.07 13.51 -36.99
CA ARG A 32 -16.67 14.82 -36.75
C ARG A 32 -18.14 14.81 -37.11
N SER A 33 -18.95 15.56 -36.38
CA SER A 33 -20.38 15.72 -36.68
C SER A 33 -20.60 16.61 -37.91
N GLY A 34 -21.84 16.62 -38.44
CA GLY A 34 -22.22 17.52 -39.55
C GLY A 34 -22.04 19.02 -39.24
N ALA A 35 -21.95 19.40 -37.96
CA ALA A 35 -21.61 20.76 -37.52
C ALA A 35 -20.12 20.92 -37.15
N ASN A 36 -19.25 20.02 -37.64
CA ASN A 36 -17.79 20.01 -37.48
C ASN A 36 -17.27 19.84 -36.03
N TYR A 37 -18.10 19.33 -35.11
CA TYR A 37 -17.67 19.01 -33.74
C TYR A 37 -16.95 17.66 -33.68
N ARG A 38 -15.94 17.53 -32.82
CA ARG A 38 -15.27 16.24 -32.55
C ARG A 38 -16.23 15.23 -31.94
N CYS A 39 -16.25 14.03 -32.50
CA CYS A 39 -17.08 12.91 -32.07
C CYS A 39 -16.20 11.68 -31.80
N TYR A 40 -16.44 11.05 -30.66
CA TYR A 40 -15.72 9.87 -30.20
C TYR A 40 -16.64 8.64 -30.29
N SER A 41 -16.11 7.51 -30.75
CA SER A 41 -16.85 6.24 -30.78
C SER A 41 -16.84 5.54 -29.42
N ASP A 42 -17.56 4.42 -29.30
CA ASP A 42 -17.44 3.55 -28.13
C ASP A 42 -16.03 2.93 -28.00
N ALA A 43 -15.35 2.66 -29.12
CA ALA A 43 -13.95 2.21 -29.10
C ALA A 43 -13.00 3.29 -28.55
N ASP A 44 -13.23 4.56 -28.90
CA ASP A 44 -12.48 5.68 -28.31
C ASP A 44 -12.71 5.79 -26.79
N ARG A 45 -13.95 5.52 -26.36
CA ARG A 45 -14.32 5.50 -24.93
C ARG A 45 -13.58 4.39 -24.19
N GLU A 46 -13.55 3.18 -24.75
CA GLU A 46 -12.80 2.05 -24.18
C GLU A 46 -11.30 2.33 -24.13
N ARG A 47 -10.74 2.89 -25.21
CA ARG A 47 -9.34 3.33 -25.23
C ARG A 47 -9.07 4.37 -24.14
N LEU A 48 -9.96 5.35 -23.96
CA LEU A 48 -9.85 6.35 -22.91
C LEU A 48 -9.92 5.72 -21.51
N ALA A 49 -10.78 4.71 -21.31
CA ALA A 49 -10.85 3.97 -20.06
C ALA A 49 -9.50 3.31 -19.72
N SER A 50 -8.87 2.65 -20.70
CA SER A 50 -7.53 2.06 -20.52
C SER A 50 -6.46 3.10 -20.21
N ILE A 51 -6.47 4.25 -20.91
CA ILE A 51 -5.55 5.37 -20.63
C ILE A 51 -5.73 5.83 -19.17
N CYS A 52 -6.96 6.02 -18.71
CA CYS A 52 -7.27 6.46 -17.36
C CYS A 52 -6.79 5.45 -16.31
N SER A 53 -7.05 4.16 -16.50
CA SER A 53 -6.61 3.10 -15.58
C SER A 53 -5.09 3.04 -15.46
N LEU A 54 -4.37 3.11 -16.59
CA LEU A 54 -2.91 3.10 -16.59
C LEU A 54 -2.32 4.35 -15.94
N ARG A 55 -2.93 5.52 -16.16
CA ARG A 55 -2.56 6.76 -15.46
C ARG A 55 -2.74 6.65 -13.95
N GLN A 56 -3.84 6.06 -13.49
CA GLN A 56 -4.09 5.84 -12.07
C GLN A 56 -3.07 4.87 -11.46
N ALA A 57 -2.61 3.87 -12.22
CA ALA A 57 -1.52 2.99 -11.84
C ALA A 57 -0.12 3.66 -11.88
N GLY A 58 -0.05 4.94 -12.25
CA GLY A 58 1.20 5.70 -12.29
C GLY A 58 2.06 5.42 -13.52
N VAL A 59 1.51 4.80 -14.56
CA VAL A 59 2.21 4.67 -15.85
C VAL A 59 2.22 6.03 -16.56
N ASP A 60 3.37 6.41 -17.10
CA ASP A 60 3.53 7.66 -17.84
C ASP A 60 2.94 7.60 -19.26
N ILE A 61 2.95 8.71 -19.98
CA ILE A 61 2.34 8.79 -21.33
C ILE A 61 3.01 7.85 -22.30
N GLU A 62 4.34 7.74 -22.25
CA GLU A 62 5.10 6.91 -23.19
C GLU A 62 4.87 5.43 -22.91
N GLY A 63 4.82 5.00 -21.65
CA GLY A 63 4.45 3.64 -21.27
C GLY A 63 3.01 3.30 -21.67
N ILE A 64 2.07 4.23 -21.51
CA ILE A 64 0.69 4.05 -21.99
C ILE A 64 0.65 3.90 -23.51
N ARG A 65 1.43 4.72 -24.24
CA ARG A 65 1.51 4.62 -25.70
C ARG A 65 2.05 3.25 -26.12
N ALA A 66 3.12 2.77 -25.48
CA ALA A 66 3.69 1.46 -25.76
C ALA A 66 2.67 0.33 -25.53
N ILE A 67 2.00 0.34 -24.39
CA ILE A 67 0.96 -0.65 -24.03
C ILE A 67 -0.20 -0.62 -25.06
N LEU A 68 -0.68 0.56 -25.44
CA LEU A 68 -1.85 0.72 -26.31
C LEU A 68 -1.56 0.66 -27.81
N ALA A 69 -0.29 0.70 -28.22
CA ALA A 69 0.10 0.59 -29.63
C ALA A 69 0.32 -0.87 -30.05
N SER A 70 0.35 -1.83 -29.10
CA SER A 70 0.73 -3.23 -29.35
C SER A 70 2.02 -3.38 -30.18
N SER A 71 2.89 -2.37 -30.13
CA SER A 71 4.02 -2.18 -31.03
C SER A 71 5.31 -2.31 -30.22
N GLY A 72 6.02 -3.41 -30.40
CA GLY A 72 7.42 -3.59 -30.00
C GLY A 72 7.68 -3.98 -28.55
N ASP A 73 7.13 -3.24 -27.58
CA ASP A 73 7.31 -3.53 -26.15
C ASP A 73 6.21 -4.45 -25.63
N ASP A 74 6.59 -5.49 -24.88
CA ASP A 74 5.66 -6.35 -24.15
C ASP A 74 4.93 -5.49 -23.09
N PRO A 75 3.58 -5.32 -23.21
CA PRO A 75 2.81 -4.58 -22.21
C PRO A 75 3.03 -5.08 -20.78
N GLY A 76 3.29 -6.39 -20.62
CA GLY A 76 3.63 -6.99 -19.34
C GLY A 76 4.93 -6.42 -18.77
N ALA A 77 5.95 -6.20 -19.60
CA ALA A 77 7.24 -5.66 -19.18
C ALA A 77 7.13 -4.21 -18.68
N VAL A 78 6.30 -3.37 -19.31
CA VAL A 78 6.07 -1.98 -18.86
C VAL A 78 5.39 -1.98 -17.49
N LEU A 79 4.35 -2.79 -17.32
CA LEU A 79 3.65 -2.92 -16.04
C LEU A 79 4.55 -3.50 -14.93
N GLN A 80 5.34 -4.53 -15.26
CA GLN A 80 6.29 -5.13 -14.32
C GLN A 80 7.36 -4.13 -13.87
N ARG A 81 7.88 -3.30 -14.79
CA ARG A 81 8.82 -2.23 -14.45
C ARG A 81 8.18 -1.25 -13.46
N ARG A 82 6.97 -0.78 -13.74
CA ARG A 82 6.28 0.16 -12.84
C ARG A 82 5.98 -0.47 -11.47
N LEU A 83 5.59 -1.74 -11.44
CA LEU A 83 5.37 -2.48 -10.19
C LEU A 83 6.65 -2.53 -9.34
N ASN A 84 7.81 -2.80 -9.97
CA ASN A 84 9.10 -2.83 -9.28
C ASN A 84 9.51 -1.43 -8.76
N GLU A 85 9.29 -0.37 -9.54
CA GLU A 85 9.54 1.01 -9.13
C GLU A 85 8.71 1.38 -7.89
N ILE A 86 7.40 1.09 -7.90
CA ILE A 86 6.50 1.32 -6.76
C ILE A 86 6.99 0.54 -5.53
N GLY A 87 7.43 -0.72 -5.71
CA GLY A 87 8.04 -1.51 -4.64
C GLY A 87 9.25 -0.82 -4.02
N GLY A 88 10.14 -0.25 -4.84
CA GLY A 88 11.28 0.55 -4.38
C GLY A 88 10.87 1.83 -3.65
N GLU A 89 9.88 2.57 -4.18
CA GLU A 89 9.32 3.77 -3.54
C GLU A 89 8.76 3.46 -2.14
N ILE A 90 8.02 2.35 -2.01
CA ILE A 90 7.46 1.88 -0.73
C ILE A 90 8.60 1.58 0.27
N GLN A 91 9.64 0.85 -0.14
CA GLN A 91 10.78 0.53 0.74
C GLN A 91 11.51 1.79 1.20
N ALA A 92 11.68 2.77 0.31
CA ALA A 92 12.30 4.05 0.64
C ALA A 92 11.43 4.85 1.64
N LEU A 93 10.11 4.91 1.43
CA LEU A 93 9.18 5.59 2.33
C LEU A 93 9.13 4.93 3.72
N GLN A 94 9.09 3.60 3.79
CA GLN A 94 9.16 2.86 5.05
C GLN A 94 10.46 3.11 5.80
N THR A 95 11.59 3.22 5.08
CA THR A 95 12.89 3.55 5.69
C THR A 95 12.87 4.96 6.29
N LYS A 96 12.34 5.95 5.56
CA LYS A 96 12.17 7.32 6.08
C LYS A 96 11.26 7.35 7.31
N GLN A 97 10.14 6.63 7.28
CA GLN A 97 9.22 6.53 8.41
C GLN A 97 9.91 5.96 9.67
N ARG A 98 10.72 4.90 9.51
CA ARG A 98 11.50 4.30 10.60
C ARG A 98 12.52 5.28 11.19
N LEU A 99 13.21 6.05 10.34
CA LEU A 99 14.13 7.09 10.81
C LEU A 99 13.42 8.17 11.62
N LEU A 100 12.30 8.70 11.13
CA LEU A 100 11.50 9.71 11.84
C LEU A 100 10.98 9.17 13.18
N ALA A 101 10.47 7.93 13.20
CA ALA A 101 10.04 7.29 14.44
C ALA A 101 11.20 7.15 15.46
N GLY A 102 12.40 6.80 14.99
CA GLY A 102 13.60 6.77 15.82
C GLY A 102 13.97 8.14 16.38
N MET A 103 13.93 9.19 15.55
CA MET A 103 14.22 10.56 15.96
C MET A 103 13.24 11.08 17.01
N LEU A 104 11.94 10.79 16.86
CA LEU A 104 10.92 11.16 17.85
C LEU A 104 11.19 10.47 19.20
N ARG A 105 11.52 9.18 19.19
CA ARG A 105 11.89 8.44 20.42
C ARG A 105 13.10 9.05 21.12
N LEU A 106 14.13 9.44 20.37
CA LEU A 106 15.36 10.04 20.92
C LEU A 106 15.14 11.44 21.50
N LYS A 107 14.15 12.19 21.00
CA LYS A 107 13.81 13.53 21.50
C LYS A 107 13.01 13.53 22.80
N GLY A 108 12.63 12.38 23.35
CA GLY A 108 11.87 12.30 24.61
C GLY A 108 10.42 12.81 24.51
N GLU A 109 10.02 13.36 23.37
CA GLU A 109 8.61 13.47 23.00
C GLU A 109 8.14 12.06 22.75
N GLY A 110 7.41 11.48 23.72
CA GLY A 110 6.88 10.13 23.65
C GLY A 110 6.27 9.84 22.28
N GLY A 111 7.08 9.28 21.39
CA GLY A 111 6.63 8.69 20.14
C GLY A 111 5.49 7.76 20.51
N PRO A 112 4.46 7.64 19.64
CA PRO A 112 3.18 7.08 20.04
C PRO A 112 3.42 5.86 20.92
N LYS A 113 3.06 5.98 22.21
CA LYS A 113 2.81 4.79 23.01
C LYS A 113 1.92 3.96 22.11
N SER A 114 2.35 2.73 21.82
CA SER A 114 1.45 1.79 21.16
C SER A 114 0.07 1.97 21.80
N ALA A 115 -0.97 2.19 20.99
CA ALA A 115 -2.33 2.31 21.52
C ALA A 115 -2.72 1.07 22.36
N LEU A 116 -1.97 -0.02 22.17
CA LEU A 116 -1.94 -1.23 22.97
C LEU A 116 -0.68 -1.23 23.84
N ASP A 117 -0.74 -0.66 25.04
CA ASP A 117 0.30 -0.88 26.05
C ASP A 117 0.06 -2.20 26.80
N LYS A 118 1.03 -2.59 27.63
CA LYS A 118 0.98 -3.81 28.45
C LYS A 118 -0.32 -3.91 29.26
N GLU A 119 -0.75 -2.81 29.88
CA GLU A 119 -1.93 -2.80 30.77
C GLU A 119 -3.22 -3.03 29.98
N MET A 120 -3.38 -2.35 28.85
CA MET A 120 -4.51 -2.48 27.95
C MET A 120 -4.58 -3.88 27.32
N PHE A 121 -3.45 -4.46 26.93
CA PHE A 121 -3.42 -5.83 26.40
C PHE A 121 -3.82 -6.86 27.46
N VAL A 122 -3.28 -6.76 28.68
CA VAL A 122 -3.65 -7.66 29.79
C VAL A 122 -5.13 -7.52 30.14
N SER A 123 -5.70 -6.31 30.12
CA SER A 123 -7.13 -6.12 30.40
C SER A 123 -8.03 -6.79 29.35
N MET A 124 -7.64 -6.74 28.06
CA MET A 124 -8.36 -7.44 26.99
C MET A 124 -8.34 -8.96 27.15
N LEU A 125 -7.18 -9.54 27.50
CA LEU A 125 -7.08 -10.99 27.72
C LEU A 125 -7.95 -11.43 28.90
N ARG A 126 -7.96 -10.67 30.00
CA ARG A 126 -8.84 -10.95 31.14
C ARG A 126 -10.32 -10.83 30.76
N ALA A 127 -10.69 -9.81 30.00
CA ALA A 127 -12.06 -9.64 29.50
C ALA A 127 -12.49 -10.79 28.57
N ALA A 128 -11.55 -11.41 27.86
CA ALA A 128 -11.76 -12.62 27.06
C ALA A 128 -11.78 -13.92 27.90
N GLY A 129 -11.68 -13.83 29.23
CA GLY A 129 -11.72 -14.98 30.15
C GLY A 129 -10.38 -15.72 30.30
N MET A 130 -9.27 -15.15 29.82
CA MET A 130 -7.95 -15.73 30.04
C MET A 130 -7.46 -15.39 31.45
N ASP A 131 -7.20 -16.42 32.23
CA ASP A 131 -6.57 -16.30 33.54
C ASP A 131 -5.04 -16.22 33.44
N ASP A 132 -4.37 -16.03 34.58
CA ASP A 132 -2.91 -15.89 34.63
C ASP A 132 -2.18 -17.14 34.12
N ASN A 133 -2.78 -18.33 34.30
CA ASN A 133 -2.17 -19.57 33.83
C ASN A 133 -2.26 -19.70 32.31
N ALA A 134 -3.40 -19.36 31.72
CA ALA A 134 -3.60 -19.30 30.27
C ALA A 134 -2.64 -18.29 29.62
N MET A 135 -2.42 -17.12 30.24
CA MET A 135 -1.45 -16.13 29.75
C MET A 135 -0.01 -16.66 29.83
N LYS A 136 0.35 -17.36 30.91
CA LYS A 136 1.65 -18.01 31.03
C LYS A 136 1.88 -19.05 29.93
N GLN A 137 0.88 -19.89 29.66
CA GLN A 137 0.92 -20.88 28.57
C GLN A 137 1.02 -20.21 27.19
N LEU A 138 0.35 -19.08 26.99
CA LEU A 138 0.48 -18.29 25.76
C LEU A 138 1.94 -17.86 25.53
N HIS A 139 2.62 -17.32 26.55
CA HIS A 139 4.03 -16.94 26.43
C HIS A 139 4.96 -18.13 26.14
N VAL A 140 4.72 -19.27 26.79
CA VAL A 140 5.48 -20.51 26.54
C VAL A 140 5.30 -20.98 25.10
N GLU A 141 4.06 -21.08 24.61
CA GLU A 141 3.77 -21.50 23.24
C GLU A 141 4.28 -20.50 22.20
N PHE A 142 4.19 -19.19 22.49
CA PHE A 142 4.67 -18.15 21.59
C PHE A 142 6.20 -18.19 21.46
N GLU A 143 6.92 -18.31 22.58
CA GLU A 143 8.39 -18.44 22.57
C GLU A 143 8.83 -19.73 21.86
N ARG A 144 8.09 -20.83 22.05
CA ARG A 144 8.41 -22.12 21.41
C ARG A 144 8.26 -22.09 19.89
N ARG A 145 7.22 -21.43 19.39
CA ARG A 145 6.90 -21.41 17.95
C ARG A 145 7.63 -20.31 17.20
N GLU A 146 7.64 -19.09 17.76
CA GLU A 146 8.07 -17.88 17.07
C GLU A 146 8.86 -16.93 18.00
N PRO A 147 10.07 -17.33 18.46
CA PRO A 147 10.82 -16.60 19.49
C PRO A 147 11.19 -15.15 19.08
N GLN A 148 11.45 -14.92 17.79
CA GLN A 148 11.74 -13.58 17.28
C GLN A 148 10.49 -12.69 17.26
N ALA A 149 9.33 -13.25 16.87
CA ALA A 149 8.07 -12.51 16.86
C ALA A 149 7.57 -12.23 18.27
N HIS A 150 7.76 -13.16 19.22
CA HIS A 150 7.46 -12.94 20.62
C HIS A 150 8.26 -11.78 21.20
N HIS A 151 9.56 -11.70 20.90
CA HIS A 151 10.40 -10.57 21.30
C HIS A 151 9.90 -9.24 20.75
N ALA A 152 9.65 -9.18 19.43
CA ALA A 152 9.15 -7.98 18.78
C ALA A 152 7.77 -7.54 19.33
N PHE A 153 6.92 -8.51 19.70
CA PHE A 153 5.62 -8.26 20.31
C PHE A 153 5.73 -7.64 21.71
N LEU A 154 6.61 -8.16 22.57
CA LEU A 154 6.81 -7.57 23.90
C LEU A 154 7.27 -6.11 23.81
N LEU A 155 8.22 -5.82 22.91
CA LEU A 155 8.69 -4.45 22.67
C LEU A 155 7.59 -3.55 22.10
N SER A 156 6.66 -4.08 21.30
CA SER A 156 5.53 -3.31 20.77
C SER A 156 4.54 -2.88 21.85
N LEU A 157 4.40 -3.68 22.92
CA LEU A 157 3.60 -3.32 24.12
C LEU A 157 4.28 -2.28 25.03
N GLY A 158 5.46 -1.79 24.65
CA GLY A 158 6.25 -0.84 25.45
C GLY A 158 7.02 -1.49 26.59
N ILE A 159 7.16 -2.82 26.60
CA ILE A 159 7.99 -3.54 27.57
C ILE A 159 9.47 -3.27 27.23
N SER A 160 10.29 -3.02 28.27
CA SER A 160 11.72 -2.75 28.07
C SER A 160 12.46 -3.98 27.55
N GLU A 161 13.56 -3.79 26.83
CA GLU A 161 14.42 -4.88 26.32
C GLU A 161 14.82 -5.87 27.43
N ASN A 162 15.22 -5.35 28.59
CA ASN A 162 15.64 -6.19 29.72
C ASN A 162 14.48 -7.04 30.26
N GLU A 163 13.29 -6.46 30.43
CA GLU A 163 12.10 -7.18 30.87
C GLU A 163 11.65 -8.20 29.81
N ALA A 164 11.71 -7.86 28.52
CA ALA A 164 11.37 -8.76 27.43
C ALA A 164 12.28 -9.99 27.42
N LEU A 165 13.60 -9.82 27.57
CA LEU A 165 14.55 -10.92 27.66
C LEU A 165 14.32 -11.80 28.89
N GLN A 166 13.92 -11.22 30.03
CA GLN A 166 13.56 -11.99 31.23
C GLN A 166 12.32 -12.84 31.00
N ILE A 167 11.26 -12.27 30.39
CA ILE A 167 10.03 -13.00 30.06
C ILE A 167 10.35 -14.16 29.12
N ARG A 168 11.11 -13.92 28.04
CA ARG A 168 11.50 -14.95 27.07
C ARG A 168 12.30 -16.08 27.71
N LYS A 169 13.27 -15.74 28.56
CA LYS A 169 14.04 -16.74 29.30
C LYS A 169 13.13 -17.60 30.18
N TRP A 170 12.25 -16.96 30.94
CA TRP A 170 11.27 -17.66 31.78
C TRP A 170 10.33 -18.56 30.95
N SER A 171 9.85 -18.10 29.79
CA SER A 171 9.01 -18.90 28.89
C SER A 171 9.74 -20.10 28.32
N ALA A 172 11.00 -19.93 27.92
CA ALA A 172 11.84 -21.00 27.41
C ALA A 172 12.19 -22.05 28.49
N ASP A 173 12.37 -21.62 29.74
CA ASP A 173 12.66 -22.50 30.87
C ASP A 173 11.41 -23.30 31.28
N MET A 174 10.23 -22.69 31.29
CA MET A 174 8.96 -23.40 31.57
C MET A 174 8.58 -24.39 30.47
N GLY A 175 8.80 -24.06 29.20
CA GLY A 175 8.52 -24.96 28.07
C GLY A 175 9.40 -26.22 28.02
N LYS A 176 10.45 -26.30 28.85
CA LYS A 176 11.29 -27.51 29.00
C LYS A 176 10.83 -28.43 30.12
N VAL A 177 9.94 -27.97 30.99
CA VAL A 177 9.49 -28.69 32.21
C VAL A 177 8.09 -29.31 32.02
N ALA A 178 7.37 -28.93 30.96
CA ALA A 178 6.08 -29.48 30.56
C ALA A 178 6.23 -30.53 29.46
#